data_AF-A0A936WLA0-F1
#
_entry.id   AF-A0A936WLA0-F1
#
_cell.length_a   1.000
_cell.length_b   1.000
_cell.length_c   1.000
_cell.angle_alpha   90.00
_cell.angle_beta   90.00
_cell.angle_gamma   90.00
#
_symmetry.space_group_name_H-M   'P 1'
#
loop_
_entity.id
_entity.type
_entity.pdbx_description
1 polymer ?
#
loop_
_entity_poly.entity_id
_entity_poly.type
_entity_poly.pdbx_seq_one_letter_code
_entity_poly.pdbx_strand_id
1 'polypeptide(L)'
;MLKLQDRPVAARYARALFAAASAHGEVEAVRRDLARLGQTLAVAPALNDALRHPRVPMEAKREVLSRVLGRFSPLLERFVGLLLEKKRWDALAEILPDFERLADDAGGILAVQAATPAPWTEEGAAKVRRALESAWGGPVSLKTSVREDLLGGIVLQVGDRVWDNSLKAQLERLREAWLAGAVR
;
A
#
# COMPACT_ATOMS: atom_id res chain seq x y z
N MET A 1 -13.71 11.12 4.01
CA MET A 1 -14.47 10.09 3.28
C MET A 1 -13.83 9.94 1.90
N LEU A 2 -12.84 9.05 1.75
CA LEU A 2 -12.15 8.83 0.46
C LEU A 2 -13.13 8.19 -0.53
N LYS A 3 -13.34 8.83 -1.68
CA LYS A 3 -14.25 8.34 -2.73
C LYS A 3 -13.67 7.07 -3.37
N LEU A 4 -14.34 5.94 -3.15
CA LEU A 4 -14.10 4.62 -3.76
C LEU A 4 -14.29 4.58 -5.31
N GLN A 5 -14.41 5.73 -5.99
CA GLN A 5 -14.83 5.79 -7.40
C GLN A 5 -13.66 5.65 -8.41
N ASP A 6 -12.40 5.76 -7.98
CA ASP A 6 -11.23 5.75 -8.90
C ASP A 6 -10.36 4.49 -8.86
N ARG A 7 -10.67 3.49 -8.00
CA ARG A 7 -9.92 2.22 -7.92
C ARG A 7 -9.61 1.54 -9.25
N PRO A 8 -10.57 1.36 -10.19
CA PRO A 8 -10.26 0.72 -11.46
C PRO A 8 -9.31 1.56 -12.34
N VAL A 9 -9.30 2.88 -12.15
CA VAL A 9 -8.41 3.80 -12.85
C VAL A 9 -7.01 3.72 -12.26
N ALA A 10 -6.88 3.81 -10.93
CA ALA A 10 -5.62 3.67 -10.21
C ALA A 10 -4.91 2.35 -10.57
N ALA A 11 -5.63 1.22 -10.53
CA ALA A 11 -5.10 -0.09 -10.88
C ALA A 11 -4.61 -0.18 -12.34
N ARG A 12 -5.20 0.58 -13.26
CA ARG A 12 -4.75 0.64 -14.67
C ARG A 12 -3.46 1.44 -14.80
N TYR A 13 -3.37 2.58 -14.12
CA TYR A 13 -2.16 3.41 -14.11
C TYR A 13 -1.00 2.71 -13.41
N ALA A 14 -1.25 2.04 -12.29
CA ALA A 14 -0.24 1.25 -11.58
C ALA A 14 0.32 0.13 -12.46
N ARG A 15 -0.55 -0.62 -13.17
CA ARG A 15 -0.12 -1.62 -14.16
C ARG A 15 0.69 -1.04 -15.31
N ALA A 16 0.28 0.11 -15.84
CA ALA A 16 1.00 0.76 -16.93
C ALA A 16 2.40 1.22 -16.48
N LEU A 17 2.51 1.82 -15.29
CA LEU A 17 3.79 2.23 -14.71
C LEU A 17 4.68 1.01 -14.42
N PHE A 18 4.12 -0.04 -13.83
CA PHE A 18 4.83 -1.29 -13.57
C PHE A 18 5.33 -1.93 -14.87
N ALA A 19 4.50 -2.04 -15.90
CA ALA A 19 4.88 -2.59 -17.19
C ALA A 19 6.03 -1.79 -17.84
N ALA A 20 5.95 -0.45 -17.80
CA ALA A 20 7.02 0.40 -18.30
C ALA A 20 8.31 0.25 -17.48
N ALA A 21 8.21 0.23 -16.15
CA ALA A 21 9.36 0.07 -15.26
C ALA A 21 10.02 -1.31 -15.43
N SER A 22 9.21 -2.36 -15.60
CA SER A 22 9.67 -3.73 -15.83
C SER A 22 10.38 -3.86 -17.17
N ALA A 23 9.85 -3.26 -18.24
CA ALA A 23 10.47 -3.26 -19.57
C ALA A 23 11.87 -2.61 -19.58
N HIS A 24 12.12 -1.64 -18.69
CA HIS A 24 13.40 -0.96 -18.55
C HIS A 24 14.28 -1.49 -17.41
N GLY A 25 13.82 -2.48 -16.64
CA GLY A 25 14.55 -2.97 -15.46
C GLY A 25 14.65 -1.95 -14.32
N GLU A 26 13.78 -0.95 -14.29
CA GLU A 26 13.79 0.18 -13.35
C GLU A 26 12.79 0.02 -12.19
N VAL A 27 12.15 -1.14 -12.03
CA VAL A 27 11.07 -1.37 -11.04
C VAL A 27 11.46 -0.87 -9.64
N GLU A 28 12.64 -1.25 -9.15
CA GLU A 28 13.09 -0.88 -7.80
C GLU A 28 13.46 0.61 -7.70
N ALA A 29 13.98 1.22 -8.77
CA ALA A 29 14.22 2.65 -8.80
C ALA A 29 12.91 3.43 -8.73
N VAL A 30 11.93 3.05 -9.54
CA VAL A 30 10.58 3.65 -9.56
C VAL A 30 9.87 3.44 -8.23
N ARG A 31 10.02 2.25 -7.62
CA ARG A 31 9.48 1.95 -6.28
C ARG A 31 9.99 2.95 -5.24
N ARG A 32 11.31 3.15 -5.17
CA ARG A 32 11.92 4.11 -4.24
C ARG A 32 11.47 5.54 -4.51
N ASP A 33 11.38 5.93 -5.78
CA ASP A 33 10.97 7.28 -6.16
C ASP A 33 9.50 7.54 -5.82
N LEU A 34 8.60 6.58 -6.08
CA LEU A 34 7.19 6.64 -5.70
C LEU A 34 7.02 6.74 -4.18
N ALA A 35 7.77 5.95 -3.41
CA ALA A 35 7.73 6.00 -1.95
C ALA A 35 8.15 7.38 -1.43
N ARG A 36 9.23 7.96 -1.99
CA ARG A 36 9.68 9.32 -1.67
C ARG A 36 8.62 10.36 -2.02
N LEU A 37 8.04 10.28 -3.21
CA LEU A 37 6.94 11.17 -3.63
C LEU A 37 5.76 11.09 -2.64
N GLY A 38 5.34 9.88 -2.25
CA GLY A 38 4.26 9.70 -1.28
C GLY A 38 4.56 10.33 0.09
N GLN A 39 5.78 10.14 0.60
CA GLN A 39 6.22 10.75 1.86
C GLN A 39 6.25 12.27 1.78
N THR A 40 6.78 12.85 0.69
CA THR A 40 6.82 14.30 0.49
C THR A 40 5.41 14.91 0.47
N LEU A 41 4.47 14.26 -0.21
CA LEU A 41 3.07 14.71 -0.25
C LEU A 41 2.37 14.61 1.11
N ALA A 42 2.76 13.64 1.95
CA ALA A 42 2.23 13.51 3.30
C ALA A 42 2.74 14.62 4.23
N VAL A 43 4.01 15.04 4.08
CA VAL A 43 4.63 16.09 4.91
C VAL A 43 4.27 17.50 4.43
N ALA A 44 3.89 17.67 3.17
CA ALA A 44 3.51 18.96 2.59
C ALA A 44 2.06 18.97 2.04
N PRO A 45 1.02 19.05 2.90
CA PRO A 45 -0.37 19.07 2.45
C PRO A 45 -0.69 20.22 1.49
N ALA A 46 -0.13 21.41 1.74
CA ALA A 46 -0.32 22.59 0.88
C ALA A 46 0.19 22.36 -0.56
N LEU A 47 1.26 21.58 -0.72
CA LEU A 47 1.77 21.19 -2.04
C LEU A 47 0.78 20.26 -2.74
N ASN A 48 0.29 19.25 -2.03
CA ASN A 48 -0.69 18.33 -2.60
C ASN A 48 -1.97 19.07 -3.05
N ASP A 49 -2.45 20.01 -2.25
CA ASP A 49 -3.61 20.84 -2.60
C ASP A 49 -3.35 21.75 -3.80
N ALA A 50 -2.16 22.36 -3.90
CA ALA A 50 -1.78 23.15 -5.06
C ALA A 50 -1.74 22.32 -6.36
N LEU A 51 -1.25 21.08 -6.29
CA LEU A 51 -1.19 20.15 -7.43
C LEU A 51 -2.58 19.66 -7.83
N ARG A 52 -3.49 19.50 -6.86
CA ARG A 52 -4.92 19.20 -7.09
C ARG A 52 -5.66 20.37 -7.72
N HIS A 53 -5.32 21.60 -7.34
CA HIS A 53 -6.15 22.76 -7.65
C HIS A 53 -6.18 23.06 -9.17
N PRO A 54 -7.37 23.11 -9.82
CA PRO A 54 -7.47 23.32 -11.28
C PRO A 54 -7.05 24.72 -11.74
N ARG A 55 -7.18 25.74 -10.89
CA ARG A 55 -6.70 27.12 -11.14
C ARG A 55 -5.18 27.26 -11.23
N VAL A 56 -4.39 26.28 -10.78
CA VAL A 56 -2.93 26.36 -10.89
C VAL A 56 -2.53 25.90 -12.31
N PRO A 57 -1.82 26.75 -13.09
CA PRO A 57 -1.37 26.41 -14.44
C PRO A 57 -0.52 25.13 -14.45
N MET A 58 -0.58 24.37 -15.54
CA MET A 58 0.11 23.09 -15.63
C MET A 58 1.64 23.26 -15.64
N GLU A 59 2.11 24.36 -16.22
CA GLU A 59 3.50 24.80 -16.24
C GLU A 59 4.00 25.05 -14.82
N ALA A 60 3.23 25.77 -13.99
CA ALA A 60 3.56 26.02 -12.59
C ALA A 60 3.59 24.71 -11.77
N LYS A 61 2.65 23.78 -12.02
CA LYS A 61 2.67 22.47 -11.37
C LYS A 61 3.90 21.65 -11.73
N ARG A 62 4.28 21.64 -13.01
CA ARG A 62 5.51 20.97 -13.48
C ARG A 62 6.76 21.58 -12.86
N GLU A 63 6.83 22.90 -12.76
CA GLU A 63 7.96 23.60 -12.14
C GLU A 63 8.07 23.31 -10.63
N VAL A 64 6.94 23.31 -9.93
CA VAL A 64 6.92 22.96 -8.50
C VAL A 64 7.33 21.50 -8.31
N LEU A 65 6.83 20.60 -9.14
CA LEU A 65 7.23 19.20 -9.08
C LEU A 65 8.72 19.02 -9.39
N SER A 66 9.26 19.66 -10.42
CA SER A 66 10.70 19.53 -10.72
C SER A 66 11.57 20.05 -9.57
N ARG A 67 11.13 21.11 -8.86
CA ARG A 67 11.81 21.64 -7.67
C ARG A 67 11.69 20.76 -6.44
N VAL A 68 10.51 20.19 -6.19
CA VAL A 68 10.23 19.39 -5.00
C VAL A 68 10.73 17.95 -5.14
N LEU A 69 10.57 17.37 -6.32
CA LEU A 69 10.86 15.98 -6.60
C LEU A 69 12.35 15.75 -6.94
N GLY A 70 13.09 16.78 -7.34
CA GLY A 70 14.51 16.64 -7.71
C GLY A 70 14.73 15.64 -8.85
N ARG A 71 15.92 15.01 -8.89
CA ARG A 71 16.24 13.92 -9.84
C ARG A 71 15.58 12.60 -9.38
N PHE A 72 14.35 12.34 -9.81
CA PHE A 72 13.82 10.99 -9.91
C PHE A 72 14.10 10.37 -11.27
N SER A 73 13.76 9.09 -11.42
CA SER A 73 13.77 8.42 -12.71
C SER A 73 12.96 9.22 -13.75
N PRO A 74 13.48 9.37 -14.99
CA PRO A 74 12.74 10.04 -16.07
C PRO A 74 11.36 9.40 -16.32
N LEU A 75 11.21 8.11 -16.00
CA LEU A 75 9.95 7.41 -16.09
C LEU A 75 8.91 7.94 -15.09
N LEU A 76 9.28 8.14 -13.83
CA LEU A 76 8.36 8.69 -12.83
C LEU A 76 7.95 10.13 -13.15
N GLU A 77 8.90 10.95 -13.63
CA GLU A 77 8.61 12.34 -14.01
C GLU A 77 7.57 12.41 -15.14
N ARG A 78 7.75 11.60 -16.20
CA ARG A 78 6.77 11.47 -17.28
C ARG A 78 5.42 10.98 -16.78
N PHE A 79 5.41 10.02 -15.87
CA PHE A 79 4.18 9.46 -15.30
C PHE A 79 3.41 10.50 -14.48
N VAL A 80 4.10 11.25 -13.62
CA VAL A 80 3.51 12.34 -12.84
C VAL A 80 2.95 13.43 -13.76
N GLY A 81 3.70 13.80 -14.81
CA GLY A 81 3.23 14.75 -15.82
C GLY A 81 1.95 14.27 -16.52
N LEU A 82 1.87 12.99 -16.84
CA LEU A 82 0.67 12.38 -17.44
C LEU A 82 -0.53 12.41 -16.48
N LEU A 83 -0.34 12.06 -15.21
CA LEU A 83 -1.41 12.10 -14.21
C LEU A 83 -1.99 13.50 -14.05
N LEU A 84 -1.12 14.51 -14.04
CA LEU A 84 -1.53 15.91 -13.97
C LEU A 84 -2.29 16.37 -15.22
N GLU A 85 -1.80 16.03 -16.42
CA GLU A 85 -2.47 16.36 -17.69
C GLU A 85 -3.86 15.72 -17.78
N LYS A 86 -3.98 14.46 -17.36
CA LYS A 86 -5.26 13.73 -17.37
C LYS A 86 -6.17 14.07 -16.18
N LYS A 87 -5.77 15.02 -15.31
CA LYS A 87 -6.51 15.39 -14.08
C LYS A 87 -6.78 14.18 -13.17
N ARG A 88 -5.84 13.23 -13.14
CA ARG A 88 -5.89 11.98 -12.34
C ARG A 88 -4.94 11.99 -11.15
N TRP A 89 -4.50 13.18 -10.72
CA TRP A 89 -3.62 13.32 -9.55
C TRP A 89 -4.20 12.69 -8.28
N ASP A 90 -5.53 12.75 -8.12
CA ASP A 90 -6.22 12.15 -6.97
C ASP A 90 -6.05 10.63 -6.87
N ALA A 91 -5.82 9.95 -7.99
CA ALA A 91 -5.59 8.52 -8.03
C ALA A 91 -4.19 8.12 -7.53
N LEU A 92 -3.25 9.07 -7.38
CA LEU A 92 -1.87 8.78 -6.99
C LEU A 92 -1.78 8.03 -5.66
N ALA A 93 -2.63 8.39 -4.70
CA ALA A 93 -2.69 7.73 -3.38
C ALA A 93 -3.10 6.25 -3.48
N GLU A 94 -3.89 5.89 -4.49
CA GLU A 94 -4.30 4.51 -4.75
C GLU A 94 -3.30 3.78 -5.68
N ILE A 95 -2.59 4.51 -6.54
CA ILE A 95 -1.57 3.96 -7.45
C ILE A 95 -0.35 3.43 -6.67
N LEU A 96 0.08 4.12 -5.61
CA LEU A 96 1.23 3.72 -4.79
C LEU A 96 1.12 2.27 -4.26
N PRO A 97 0.06 1.92 -3.50
CA PRO A 97 -0.07 0.56 -2.96
C PRO A 97 -0.28 -0.50 -4.05
N ASP A 98 -0.94 -0.15 -5.16
CA ASP A 98 -1.13 -1.06 -6.29
C ASP A 98 0.20 -1.36 -7.01
N PHE A 99 1.06 -0.35 -7.20
CA PHE A 99 2.39 -0.53 -7.77
C PHE A 99 3.27 -1.38 -6.87
N GLU A 100 3.26 -1.12 -5.56
CA GLU A 100 4.01 -1.93 -4.59
C GLU A 100 3.60 -3.41 -4.63
N ARG A 101 2.29 -3.68 -4.70
CA ARG A 101 1.79 -5.05 -4.83
C ARG A 101 2.29 -5.73 -6.11
N LEU A 102 2.24 -5.04 -7.24
CA LEU A 102 2.75 -5.58 -8.52
C LEU A 102 4.26 -5.81 -8.50
N ALA A 103 5.01 -4.93 -7.83
CA ALA A 103 6.46 -5.09 -7.65
C ALA A 103 6.80 -6.26 -6.75
N ASP A 104 6.09 -6.42 -5.63
CA ASP A 104 6.24 -7.55 -4.71
C ASP A 104 5.87 -8.88 -5.42
N ASP A 105 4.74 -8.92 -6.15
CA ASP A 105 4.31 -10.09 -6.93
C ASP A 105 5.37 -10.51 -7.97
N ALA A 106 5.96 -9.54 -8.68
CA ALA A 106 7.00 -9.80 -9.67
C ALA A 106 8.35 -10.22 -9.05
N GLY A 107 8.63 -9.76 -7.83
CA GLY A 107 9.81 -10.17 -7.05
C GLY A 107 9.64 -11.51 -6.33
N GLY A 108 8.46 -12.15 -6.41
CA GLY A 108 8.14 -13.34 -5.62
C GLY A 108 8.08 -13.07 -4.12
N ILE A 109 7.85 -11.82 -3.73
CA ILE A 109 7.78 -11.39 -2.33
C ILE A 109 6.36 -11.58 -1.84
N LEU A 110 6.19 -12.31 -0.74
CA LEU A 110 4.88 -12.50 -0.13
C LEU A 110 4.46 -11.22 0.60
N ALA A 111 3.47 -10.51 0.08
CA ALA A 111 2.86 -9.38 0.77
C ALA A 111 1.91 -9.87 1.88
N VAL A 112 2.22 -9.51 3.13
CA VAL A 112 1.43 -9.86 4.31
C VAL A 112 1.06 -8.60 5.08
N GLN A 113 -0.24 -8.41 5.32
CA GLN A 113 -0.72 -7.37 6.24
C GLN A 113 -0.98 -7.99 7.60
N ALA A 114 -0.41 -7.42 8.65
CA ALA A 114 -0.57 -7.91 10.01
C ALA A 114 -1.17 -6.81 10.89
N ALA A 115 -2.31 -7.10 11.51
CA ALA A 115 -3.01 -6.19 12.41
C ALA A 115 -2.99 -6.72 13.85
N THR A 116 -2.64 -5.85 14.79
CA THR A 116 -2.65 -6.13 16.24
C THR A 116 -3.37 -5.01 17.00
N PRO A 117 -3.93 -5.28 18.19
CA PRO A 117 -4.55 -4.24 18.99
C PRO A 117 -3.57 -3.32 19.71
N ALA A 118 -2.36 -3.81 19.97
CA ALA A 118 -1.28 -3.02 20.53
C ALA A 118 -0.28 -2.59 19.44
N PRO A 119 0.46 -1.49 19.64
CA PRO A 119 1.57 -1.10 18.77
C PRO A 119 2.58 -2.23 18.61
N TRP A 120 3.15 -2.32 17.41
CA TRP A 120 4.20 -3.29 17.11
C TRP A 120 5.52 -2.86 17.72
N THR A 121 6.19 -3.77 18.43
CA THR A 121 7.62 -3.64 18.71
C THR A 121 8.42 -4.10 17.49
N GLU A 122 9.59 -3.51 17.25
CA GLU A 122 10.47 -3.92 16.13
C GLU A 122 10.82 -5.42 16.22
N GLU A 123 11.09 -5.90 17.43
CA GLU A 123 11.36 -7.30 17.74
C GLU A 123 10.17 -8.21 17.40
N GLY A 124 8.96 -7.78 17.75
CA GLY A 124 7.72 -8.51 17.44
C GLY A 124 7.47 -8.60 15.94
N ALA A 125 7.63 -7.49 15.22
CA ALA A 125 7.49 -7.46 13.76
C ALA A 125 8.55 -8.34 13.07
N ALA A 126 9.80 -8.29 13.54
CA ALA A 126 10.88 -9.13 13.01
C ALA A 126 10.63 -10.62 13.25
N LYS A 127 10.12 -11.00 14.43
CA LYS A 127 9.79 -12.39 14.76
C LYS A 127 8.68 -12.95 13.87
N VAL A 128 7.60 -12.17 13.67
CA VAL A 128 6.49 -12.56 12.77
C VAL A 128 6.98 -12.68 11.34
N ARG A 129 7.78 -11.71 10.85
CA ARG A 129 8.38 -11.77 9.52
C ARG A 129 9.19 -13.05 9.31
N ARG A 130 10.12 -13.36 10.22
CA ARG A 130 10.96 -14.58 10.12
C ARG A 130 10.13 -15.86 10.13
N ALA A 131 9.09 -15.92 10.96
CA ALA A 131 8.18 -17.07 11.00
C ALA A 131 7.45 -17.27 9.67
N LEU A 132 6.98 -16.17 9.05
CA LEU A 132 6.35 -16.20 7.73
C LEU A 132 7.32 -16.56 6.62
N GLU A 133 8.55 -16.03 6.64
CA GLU A 133 9.61 -16.36 5.67
C GLU A 133 9.96 -17.85 5.75
N SER A 134 10.04 -18.41 6.96
CA SER A 134 10.34 -19.82 7.18
C SER A 134 9.19 -20.73 6.72
N ALA A 135 7.95 -20.31 6.93
CA ALA A 135 6.76 -21.07 6.50
C ALA A 135 6.52 -20.99 4.99
N TRP A 136 6.85 -19.85 4.35
CA TRP A 136 6.64 -19.61 2.93
C TRP A 136 7.82 -20.03 2.05
N GLY A 137 9.05 -20.04 2.59
CA GLY A 137 10.26 -20.37 1.85
C GLY A 137 10.75 -19.25 0.93
N GLY A 138 10.36 -18.00 1.18
CA GLY A 138 10.71 -16.84 0.35
C GLY A 138 10.63 -15.52 1.11
N PRO A 139 11.05 -14.40 0.49
CA PRO A 139 11.03 -13.08 1.12
C PRO A 139 9.60 -12.62 1.43
N VAL A 140 9.40 -12.01 2.61
CA VAL A 140 8.09 -11.53 3.07
C VAL A 140 8.10 -10.01 3.30
N SER A 141 7.17 -9.32 2.64
CA SER A 141 6.86 -7.92 2.84
C SER A 141 5.76 -7.80 3.90
N LEU A 142 6.15 -7.52 5.15
CA LEU A 142 5.22 -7.36 6.27
C LEU A 142 4.80 -5.90 6.43
N LYS A 143 3.53 -5.58 6.16
CA LYS A 143 2.89 -4.30 6.52
C LYS A 143 2.15 -4.44 7.84
N THR A 144 2.53 -3.67 8.84
CA THR A 144 1.91 -3.70 10.17
C THR A 144 0.87 -2.59 10.30
N SER A 145 -0.25 -2.91 10.95
CA SER A 145 -1.28 -1.94 11.32
C SER A 145 -1.76 -2.19 12.74
N VAL A 146 -2.30 -1.14 13.37
CA VAL A 146 -2.92 -1.22 14.70
C VAL A 146 -4.43 -1.16 14.53
N ARG A 147 -5.14 -2.10 15.14
CA ARG A 147 -6.60 -2.22 15.11
C ARG A 147 -7.13 -2.38 16.54
N GLU A 148 -7.52 -1.26 17.12
CA GLU A 148 -8.04 -1.17 18.50
C GLU A 148 -9.34 -1.96 18.71
N ASP A 149 -10.07 -2.28 17.64
CA ASP A 149 -11.28 -3.09 17.68
C ASP A 149 -11.00 -4.59 17.87
N LEU A 150 -9.73 -4.99 17.79
CA LEU A 150 -9.30 -6.34 18.17
C LEU A 150 -9.21 -6.42 19.70
N LEU A 151 -9.93 -7.35 20.31
CA LEU A 151 -9.86 -7.59 21.76
C LEU A 151 -8.53 -8.24 22.20
N GLY A 152 -7.74 -8.73 21.25
CA GLY A 152 -6.46 -9.41 21.47
C GLY A 152 -6.12 -10.33 20.30
N GLY A 153 -4.84 -10.65 20.12
CA GLY A 153 -4.35 -11.55 19.05
C GLY A 153 -3.85 -10.82 17.79
N ILE A 154 -3.63 -11.58 16.72
CA ILE A 154 -3.07 -11.11 15.45
C ILE A 154 -3.97 -11.53 14.29
N VAL A 155 -4.23 -10.60 13.37
CA VAL A 155 -4.89 -10.90 12.09
C VAL A 155 -3.84 -10.77 11.00
N LEU A 156 -3.61 -11.84 10.26
CA LEU A 156 -2.68 -11.88 9.12
C LEU A 156 -3.50 -11.98 7.83
N GLN A 157 -3.28 -11.09 6.89
CA GLN A 157 -3.85 -11.17 5.54
C GLN A 157 -2.73 -11.43 4.53
N VAL A 158 -2.83 -12.56 3.84
CA VAL A 158 -1.89 -13.00 2.81
C VAL A 158 -2.65 -13.07 1.49
N GLY A 159 -2.46 -12.07 0.63
CA GLY A 159 -3.30 -11.88 -0.56
C GLY A 159 -4.80 -11.79 -0.20
N ASP A 160 -5.58 -12.75 -0.69
CA ASP A 160 -7.02 -12.86 -0.42
C ASP A 160 -7.36 -13.71 0.82
N ARG A 161 -6.38 -14.37 1.44
CA ARG A 161 -6.60 -15.23 2.60
C ARG A 161 -6.39 -14.45 3.88
N VAL A 162 -7.42 -14.40 4.73
CA VAL A 162 -7.35 -13.81 6.07
C VAL A 162 -7.23 -14.92 7.09
N TRP A 163 -6.16 -14.87 7.87
CA TRP A 163 -5.89 -15.70 9.03
C TRP A 163 -6.17 -14.87 10.28
N ASP A 164 -7.40 -14.98 10.77
CA ASP A 164 -7.83 -14.29 11.97
C ASP A 164 -7.58 -15.18 13.20
N ASN A 165 -6.49 -14.88 13.93
CA ASN A 165 -6.20 -15.49 15.23
C ASN A 165 -6.49 -14.50 16.37
N SER A 166 -7.53 -13.67 16.22
CA SER A 166 -7.99 -12.79 17.29
C SER A 166 -8.73 -13.57 18.38
N LEU A 167 -8.59 -13.10 19.61
CA LEU A 167 -9.34 -13.58 20.78
C LEU A 167 -10.85 -13.49 20.57
N LYS A 168 -11.31 -12.46 19.85
CA LYS A 168 -12.71 -12.31 19.46
C LYS A 168 -13.17 -13.49 18.59
N ALA A 169 -12.43 -13.83 17.54
CA ALA A 169 -12.76 -14.95 16.67
C ALA A 169 -12.67 -16.31 17.39
N GLN A 170 -11.82 -16.44 18.41
CA GLN A 170 -11.77 -17.65 19.24
C GLN A 170 -13.00 -17.77 20.15
N LEU A 171 -13.42 -16.68 20.78
CA LEU A 171 -14.62 -16.63 21.63
C LEU A 171 -15.91 -16.89 20.84
N GLU A 172 -16.05 -16.30 19.65
CA GLU A 172 -17.22 -16.56 18.79
C GLU A 172 -17.27 -18.02 18.33
N ARG A 173 -16.14 -18.61 17.92
CA ARG A 173 -16.07 -20.04 17.57
C ARG A 173 -16.46 -20.95 18.73
N LEU A 174 -16.05 -20.61 19.96
CA LEU A 174 -16.45 -21.35 21.15
C LEU A 174 -17.95 -21.20 21.42
N ARG A 175 -18.49 -19.98 21.30
CA ARG A 175 -19.92 -19.71 21.47
C ARG A 175 -20.76 -20.48 20.45
N GLU A 176 -20.38 -20.47 19.18
CA GLU A 176 -21.05 -21.23 18.12
C GLU A 176 -20.99 -22.74 18.38
N ALA A 177 -19.84 -23.27 18.78
CA ALA A 177 -19.69 -24.68 19.12
C ALA A 177 -20.58 -25.08 20.32
N TRP A 178 -20.68 -24.21 21.33
CA TRP A 178 -21.57 -24.42 22.47
C TRP A 178 -23.05 -24.38 22.09
N LEU A 179 -23.47 -23.41 21.27
CA LEU A 179 -24.85 -23.33 20.77
C LEU A 179 -25.21 -24.52 19.87
N ALA A 180 -24.29 -24.96 19.02
CA ALA A 180 -24.48 -26.15 18.18
C ALA A 180 -24.54 -27.46 19.00
N GLY A 181 -23.83 -27.53 20.12
CA GLY A 181 -23.86 -28.65 21.06
C GLY A 181 -25.11 -28.65 21.97
N ALA A 182 -25.70 -27.50 22.25
CA ALA A 182 -26.87 -27.35 23.12
C ALA A 182 -28.22 -27.65 22.43
N VAL A 183 -28.22 -27.89 21.11
CA VAL A 183 -29.42 -28.21 20.29
C VAL A 183 -29.49 -29.73 19.97
N ARG A 184 -28.94 -30.58 20.84
CA ARG A 184 -29.14 -32.03 20.79
C ARG A 184 -29.67 -32.58 22.11
#